data_AF-A0A179SDP6-F1
#
_entry.id   AF-A0A179SDP6-F1
#
_cell.length_a   1.000
_cell.length_b   1.000
_cell.length_c   1.000
_cell.angle_alpha   90.00
_cell.angle_beta   90.00
_cell.angle_gamma   90.00
#
_symmetry.space_group_name_H-M   'P 1'
#
loop_
_entity.id
_entity.type
_entity.pdbx_description
1 polymer ?
#
loop_
_entity_poly.entity_id
_entity_poly.type
_entity_poly.pdbx_seq_one_letter_code
_entity_poly.pdbx_strand_id
1 'polypeptide(L)'
;MIPAADRFGPWRDGLSDAERLARLRCMRTVSHLILGPRGEAFAGALRQAESDPDHLPIALRALDALAPIERRQVLCSFARIHQSAA
;
A
#
# COMPACT_ATOMS: atom_id res chain seq x y z
N MET A 1 11.82 10.19 -4.53
CA MET A 1 10.67 10.92 -5.12
C MET A 1 9.73 9.91 -5.78
N ILE A 2 8.41 10.07 -5.63
CA ILE A 2 7.40 9.14 -6.17
C ILE A 2 6.94 9.63 -7.56
N PRO A 3 7.00 8.79 -8.62
CA PRO A 3 6.53 9.14 -9.96
C PRO A 3 5.05 9.50 -9.97
N ALA A 4 4.62 10.36 -10.90
CA ALA A 4 3.24 10.83 -10.96
C ALA A 4 2.21 9.68 -11.12
N ALA A 5 2.55 8.65 -11.89
CA ALA A 5 1.70 7.46 -12.08
C ALA A 5 1.46 6.66 -10.80
N ASP A 6 2.35 6.80 -9.80
CA ASP A 6 2.30 6.05 -8.55
C ASP A 6 1.71 6.85 -7.38
N ARG A 7 1.17 8.06 -7.65
CA ARG A 7 0.57 8.95 -6.63
C ARG A 7 -0.88 8.56 -6.29
N PHE A 8 -1.10 7.30 -5.91
CA PHE A 8 -2.40 6.77 -5.54
C PHE A 8 -2.39 6.19 -4.12
N GLY A 9 -3.56 5.87 -3.58
CA GLY A 9 -3.67 5.14 -2.30
C GLY A 9 -2.92 5.86 -1.17
N PRO A 10 -1.99 5.18 -0.46
CA PRO A 10 -1.13 5.79 0.57
C PRO A 10 -0.07 6.79 0.04
N TRP A 11 0.28 6.72 -1.24
CA TRP A 11 1.29 7.56 -1.89
C TRP A 11 0.72 8.82 -2.53
N ARG A 12 -0.58 9.05 -2.39
CA ARG A 12 -1.23 10.26 -2.88
C ARG A 12 -0.67 11.50 -2.18
N ASP A 13 -0.53 12.58 -2.94
CA ASP A 13 -0.20 13.90 -2.41
C ASP A 13 -1.37 14.46 -1.57
N GLY A 14 -1.09 15.39 -0.67
CA GLY A 14 -2.11 16.13 0.09
C GLY A 14 -2.92 15.30 1.10
N LEU A 15 -2.50 14.06 1.42
CA LEU A 15 -3.07 13.32 2.54
C LEU A 15 -2.61 13.93 3.87
N SER A 16 -3.52 14.03 4.84
CA SER A 16 -3.11 14.20 6.23
C SER A 16 -2.34 12.97 6.71
N ASP A 17 -1.51 13.14 7.73
CA ASP A 17 -0.73 12.04 8.31
C ASP A 17 -1.64 10.91 8.81
N ALA A 18 -2.77 11.26 9.44
CA ALA A 18 -3.76 10.30 9.91
C ALA A 18 -4.38 9.47 8.77
N GLU A 19 -4.77 10.12 7.66
CA GLU A 19 -5.34 9.43 6.50
C GLU A 19 -4.30 8.54 5.82
N ARG A 20 -3.05 9.01 5.72
CA ARG A 20 -1.95 8.21 5.16
C ARG A 20 -1.71 6.96 5.99
N LEU A 21 -1.63 7.11 7.32
CA LEU A 21 -1.45 6.00 8.25
C LEU A 21 -2.60 4.98 8.15
N ALA A 22 -3.85 5.46 8.08
CA ALA A 22 -5.01 4.58 7.91
C ALA A 22 -4.94 3.76 6.61
N ARG A 23 -4.55 4.40 5.50
CA ARG A 23 -4.38 3.71 4.20
C ARG A 23 -3.23 2.71 4.21
N LEU A 24 -2.09 3.04 4.83
CA LEU A 24 -0.97 2.11 4.97
C LEU A 24 -1.38 0.85 5.75
N ARG A 25 -2.07 1.03 6.89
CA ARG A 25 -2.59 -0.08 7.69
C ARG A 25 -3.59 -0.92 6.91
N CYS A 26 -4.52 -0.30 6.20
CA CYS A 26 -5.48 -1.01 5.35
C CYS A 26 -4.78 -1.84 4.28
N MET A 27 -3.81 -1.26 3.56
CA MET A 27 -3.04 -1.96 2.54
C MET A 27 -2.22 -3.12 3.13
N ARG A 28 -1.67 -2.95 4.34
CA ARG A 28 -0.94 -4.02 5.04
C ARG A 28 -1.88 -5.16 5.43
N THR A 29 -3.08 -4.87 5.94
CA THR A 29 -4.10 -5.88 6.21
C THR A 29 -4.47 -6.66 4.95
N VAL A 30 -4.73 -5.97 3.83
CA VAL A 30 -5.02 -6.61 2.53
C VAL A 30 -3.86 -7.51 2.09
N SER A 31 -2.62 -7.05 2.28
CA SER A 31 -1.41 -7.81 1.92
C SER A 31 -1.33 -9.13 2.70
N HIS A 32 -1.56 -9.09 4.02
CA HIS A 32 -1.58 -10.31 4.84
C HIS A 32 -2.70 -11.28 4.41
N LEU A 33 -3.90 -10.77 4.09
CA LEU A 33 -5.04 -11.60 3.71
C LEU A 33 -4.86 -12.30 2.35
N ILE A 34 -4.28 -11.61 1.36
CA ILE A 34 -4.17 -12.12 -0.01
C ILE A 34 -2.88 -12.90 -0.23
N LEU A 35 -1.76 -12.37 0.26
CA LEU A 35 -0.44 -12.90 -0.03
C LEU A 35 0.03 -13.90 1.02
N GLY A 36 -0.47 -13.77 2.26
CA GLY A 36 0.03 -14.54 3.40
C GLY A 36 1.54 -14.34 3.58
N PRO A 37 2.30 -15.40 3.94
CA PRO A 37 3.74 -15.32 4.16
C PRO A 37 4.55 -14.80 2.95
N ARG A 38 4.03 -14.98 1.73
CA ARG A 38 4.72 -14.51 0.51
C ARG A 38 4.77 -12.99 0.41
N GLY A 39 3.86 -12.29 1.10
CA GLY A 39 3.81 -10.83 1.15
C GLY A 39 4.61 -10.18 2.27
N GLU A 40 5.35 -10.94 3.08
CA GLU A 40 6.04 -10.41 4.28
C GLU A 40 6.97 -9.23 3.98
N ALA A 41 7.73 -9.28 2.89
CA ALA A 41 8.60 -8.16 2.51
C ALA A 41 7.81 -6.87 2.25
N PHE A 42 6.67 -6.98 1.56
CA PHE A 42 5.80 -5.84 1.29
C PHE A 42 5.08 -5.35 2.56
N ALA A 43 4.52 -6.27 3.36
CA ALA A 43 3.88 -5.95 4.63
C ALA A 43 4.86 -5.28 5.62
N GLY A 44 6.11 -5.74 5.66
CA GLY A 44 7.19 -5.16 6.44
C GLY A 44 7.53 -3.74 5.98
N ALA A 45 7.65 -3.51 4.68
CA ALA A 45 7.90 -2.19 4.13
C ALA A 45 6.75 -1.20 4.43
N LEU A 46 5.49 -1.66 4.34
CA LEU A 46 4.33 -0.87 4.75
C LEU A 46 4.38 -0.53 6.24
N ARG A 47 4.74 -1.49 7.09
CA ARG A 47 4.88 -1.26 8.54
C ARG A 47 5.96 -0.22 8.87
N GLN A 48 7.08 -0.21 8.15
CA GLN A 48 8.09 0.83 8.35
C GLN A 48 7.56 2.20 7.93
N ALA A 49 6.85 2.26 6.80
CA ALA A 49 6.21 3.49 6.32
C ALA A 49 5.10 4.02 7.25
N GLU A 50 4.48 3.17 8.08
CA GLU A 50 3.53 3.60 9.11
C GLU A 50 4.19 4.45 10.21
N SER A 51 5.46 4.19 10.52
CA SER A 51 6.24 4.89 11.55
C SER A 51 7.04 6.06 10.98
N ASP A 52 7.53 5.91 9.75
CA ASP A 52 8.41 6.87 9.10
C ASP A 52 8.01 7.05 7.62
N PRO A 53 7.43 8.21 7.24
CA PRO A 53 7.05 8.51 5.87
C PRO A 53 8.19 8.43 4.84
N ASP A 54 9.46 8.54 5.25
CA ASP A 54 10.60 8.41 4.33
C ASP A 54 10.73 7.00 3.75
N HIS A 55 10.06 6.02 4.34
CA HIS A 55 9.98 4.65 3.84
C HIS A 55 8.89 4.44 2.78
N LEU A 56 8.06 5.44 2.46
CA LEU A 56 7.04 5.35 1.41
C LEU A 56 7.59 4.86 0.05
N PRO A 57 8.74 5.35 -0.46
CA PRO A 57 9.31 4.85 -1.72
C PRO A 57 9.79 3.39 -1.63
N ILE A 58 10.17 2.90 -0.44
CA ILE A 58 10.55 1.51 -0.23
C ILE A 58 9.31 0.62 -0.30
N ALA A 59 8.22 1.03 0.35
CA ALA A 59 6.95 0.33 0.26
C ALA A 59 6.42 0.25 -1.18
N LEU A 60 6.54 1.33 -1.95
CA LEU A 60 6.15 1.33 -3.37
C LEU A 60 6.97 0.33 -4.20
N ARG A 61 8.30 0.33 -4.04
CA ARG A 61 9.17 -0.65 -4.71
C ARG A 61 8.84 -2.09 -4.33
N ALA A 62 8.48 -2.33 -3.07
CA ALA A 62 8.06 -3.65 -2.62
C ALA A 62 6.72 -4.09 -3.24
N LEU A 63 5.79 -3.15 -3.47
CA LEU A 63 4.57 -3.40 -4.26
C LEU A 63 4.90 -3.72 -5.74
N ASP A 64 5.88 -3.03 -6.33
CA ASP A 64 6.35 -3.26 -7.71
C ASP A 64 7.04 -4.61 -7.89
N ALA A 65 7.67 -5.12 -6.83
CA ALA A 65 8.35 -6.42 -6.83
C ALA A 65 7.39 -7.62 -6.72
N LEU A 66 6.11 -7.42 -6.41
CA LEU A 66 5.13 -8.50 -6.35
C LEU A 66 4.89 -9.13 -7.73
N ALA A 67 4.50 -10.41 -7.75
CA ALA A 67 4.08 -11.03 -9.00
C ALA A 67 2.87 -10.25 -9.59
N PRO A 68 2.74 -10.13 -10.93
CA PRO A 68 1.72 -9.29 -11.54
C PRO A 68 0.28 -9.59 -11.08
N ILE A 69 -0.06 -10.86 -10.86
CA ILE A 69 -1.39 -11.27 -10.38
C ILE A 69 -1.60 -10.86 -8.91
N GLU A 70 -0.58 -11.00 -8.07
CA GLU A 70 -0.60 -10.66 -6.65
C GLU A 70 -0.76 -9.14 -6.46
N ARG A 71 0.05 -8.36 -7.19
CA ARG A 71 -0.06 -6.89 -7.23
C ARG A 71 -1.48 -6.47 -7.58
N ARG A 72 -2.05 -7.06 -8.64
CA ARG A 72 -3.41 -6.74 -9.09
C ARG A 72 -4.44 -7.05 -8.01
N GLN A 73 -4.36 -8.22 -7.38
CA GLN A 73 -5.31 -8.62 -6.33
C GLN A 73 -5.28 -7.67 -5.13
N VAL A 74 -4.09 -7.28 -4.67
CA VAL A 74 -3.91 -6.31 -3.58
C VAL A 74 -4.52 -4.96 -3.96
N LEU A 75 -4.17 -4.42 -5.12
CA LEU A 75 -4.64 -3.11 -5.58
C LEU A 75 -6.16 -3.07 -5.78
N CYS A 76 -6.73 -4.10 -6.41
CA CYS A 76 -8.18 -4.19 -6.60
C CYS A 76 -8.93 -4.26 -5.26
N SER A 77 -8.42 -5.05 -4.32
CA SER A 77 -9.06 -5.22 -3.00
C SER A 77 -8.98 -3.93 -2.18
N PHE A 78 -7.82 -3.27 -2.17
CA PHE A 78 -7.65 -1.97 -1.54
C PHE A 78 -8.58 -0.92 -2.17
N ALA A 79 -8.62 -0.83 -3.50
CA ALA A 79 -9.50 0.10 -4.20
C ALA A 79 -10.98 -0.12 -3.85
N ARG A 80 -11.42 -1.39 -3.76
CA ARG A 80 -12.80 -1.75 -3.42
C ARG A 80 -13.19 -1.37 -1.99
N ILE A 81 -12.26 -1.43 -1.03
CA ILE A 81 -12.49 -0.94 0.34
C ILE A 81 -12.69 0.58 0.37
N HIS A 82 -11.97 1.31 -0.48
CA HIS A 82 -12.01 2.77 -0.52
C HIS A 82 -13.04 3.35 -1.49
N GLN A 83 -13.76 2.51 -2.24
CA GLN A 83 -14.95 2.93 -2.96
C GLN A 83 -16.10 3.04 -1.95
N SER A 84 -16.63 4.25 -1.76
CA SER A 84 -17.90 4.41 -1.06
C SER A 84 -18.96 3.59 -1.79
N ALA A 85 -19.76 2.82 -1.04
CA ALA A 85 -20.96 2.21 -1.59
C ALA A 85 -21.83 3.34 -2.15
N ALA A 86 -22.04 3.32 -3.47
CA ALA A 86 -22.99 4.21 -4.13
C ALA A 86 -24.42 3.83 -3.74
#